data_AF-A0A8T4BP59-F1
#
_entry.id   AF-A0A8T4BP59-F1
#
_cell.length_a   1.000
_cell.length_b   1.000
_cell.length_c   1.000
_cell.angle_alpha   90.00
_cell.angle_beta   90.00
_cell.angle_gamma   90.00
#
_symmetry.space_group_name_H-M   'P 1'
#
loop_
_entity.id
_entity.type
_entity.pdbx_description
1 polymer ?
#
loop_
_entity_poly.entity_id
_entity_poly.type
_entity_poly.pdbx_seq_one_letter_code
_entity_poly.pdbx_strand_id
1 'polypeptide(L)' 'MCECSKVHLFEVEFKLDGMVVVPTHKNCGFSLDEKQADKFQKELVKSWGFEDEDE' A
#
# COMPACT_ATOMS: atom_id res chain seq x y z
N MET A 1 6.76 6.61 -9.55
CA MET A 1 6.81 5.95 -8.23
C MET A 1 6.89 7.03 -7.16
N CYS A 2 6.27 6.81 -6.00
CA CYS A 2 6.30 7.75 -4.88
C CYS A 2 7.72 7.89 -4.30
N GLU A 3 8.26 9.12 -4.25
CA GLU A 3 9.60 9.41 -3.69
C GLU A 3 9.54 10.08 -2.30
N CYS A 4 8.37 10.05 -1.65
CA CYS A 4 8.20 10.67 -0.34
C CYS A 4 9.01 9.91 0.73
N SER A 5 9.81 10.64 1.53
CA SER A 5 10.71 10.04 2.53
C SER A 5 9.98 9.27 3.64
N LYS A 6 8.72 9.63 3.92
CA LYS A 6 7.82 8.93 4.84
C LYS A 6 6.43 8.90 4.25
N VAL A 7 5.85 7.72 4.19
CA VAL A 7 4.45 7.46 3.86
C VAL A 7 3.91 6.62 4.99
N HIS A 8 2.70 6.90 5.45
CA HIS A 8 2.01 6.09 6.45
C HIS A 8 0.86 5.30 5.82
N LEU A 9 0.49 4.17 6.41
CA LEU A 9 -0.58 3.29 5.90
C LEU A 9 -1.91 4.03 5.68
N PHE A 10 -2.29 4.94 6.60
CA PHE A 10 -3.52 5.73 6.49
C PHE A 10 -3.50 6.79 5.38
N GLU A 11 -2.34 7.00 4.74
CA GLU A 11 -2.16 7.89 3.59
C GLU A 11 -2.15 7.09 2.27
N VAL A 12 -2.38 5.78 2.32
CA VAL A 12 -2.44 4.92 1.13
C VAL A 12 -3.88 4.74 0.67
N GLU A 13 -4.13 5.01 -0.60
CA GLU A 13 -5.39 4.75 -1.29
C GLU A 13 -5.19 3.62 -2.31
N PHE A 14 -6.15 2.71 -2.40
CA PHE A 14 -6.15 1.66 -3.43
C PHE A 14 -7.00 2.12 -4.62
N LYS A 15 -6.34 2.36 -5.76
CA LYS A 15 -6.99 2.79 -7.01
C LYS A 15 -7.04 1.65 -8.01
N LEU A 16 -7.94 1.74 -8.98
CA LEU A 16 -7.98 0.82 -10.11
C LEU A 16 -7.23 1.43 -11.29
N ASP A 17 -6.25 0.71 -11.82
CA ASP A 17 -5.62 0.98 -13.12
C ASP A 17 -5.95 -0.18 -14.06
N GLY A 18 -6.94 0.03 -14.93
CA GLY A 18 -7.58 -1.04 -15.69
C GLY A 18 -8.25 -2.07 -14.78
N MET A 19 -7.75 -3.31 -14.78
CA MET A 19 -8.23 -4.42 -13.93
C MET A 19 -7.31 -4.71 -12.74
N VAL A 20 -6.32 -3.84 -12.47
CA VAL A 20 -5.33 -4.04 -11.41
C VAL A 20 -5.58 -3.03 -10.28
N VAL A 21 -5.51 -3.50 -9.04
CA VAL A 21 -5.54 -2.63 -7.86
C VAL A 21 -4.13 -2.10 -7.60
N VAL A 22 -3.97 -0.78 -7.60
CA VAL A 22 -2.70 -0.09 -7.45
C VAL A 22 -2.71 0.76 -6.16
N PRO A 23 -1.87 0.43 -5.16
CA PRO A 23 -1.72 1.27 -3.98
C PRO A 23 -1.02 2.58 -4.36
N THR A 24 -1.63 3.70 -3.96
CA THR A 24 -1.26 5.05 -4.34
C THR A 24 -1.13 5.91 -3.10
N HIS A 25 -0.09 6.72 -3.00
CA HIS A 25 0.03 7.69 -1.92
C HIS A 25 -0.94 8.86 -2.16
N LYS A 26 -1.86 9.09 -1.22
CA LYS A 26 -2.90 10.12 -1.29
C LYS A 26 -2.36 11.53 -1.56
N ASN A 27 -1.23 11.88 -0.93
CA ASN A 27 -0.73 13.25 -0.97
C ASN A 27 0.03 13.60 -2.27
N CYS A 28 0.73 12.64 -2.87
CA CYS A 28 1.46 12.89 -4.12
C CYS A 28 0.78 12.30 -5.37
N GLY A 29 -0.22 11.43 -5.20
CA GLY A 29 -0.98 10.82 -6.30
C GLY A 29 -0.20 9.77 -7.10
N PHE A 30 1.04 9.49 -6.73
CA PHE A 30 1.86 8.47 -7.39
C PHE A 30 1.68 7.10 -6.74
N SER A 31 1.72 6.07 -7.59
CA SER A 31 1.79 4.68 -7.17
C SER A 31 2.99 4.45 -6.25
N LEU A 32 2.78 3.64 -5.22
CA LEU A 32 3.86 3.17 -4.36
C LEU A 32 4.83 2.29 -5.16
N ASP A 33 6.09 2.26 -4.73
CA ASP A 33 7.00 1.24 -5.23
C ASP A 33 6.66 -0.15 -4.66
N GLU A 34 7.25 -1.20 -5.23
CA GLU A 34 6.96 -2.59 -4.87
C GLU A 34 7.23 -2.89 -3.39
N LYS A 35 8.30 -2.33 -2.80
CA LYS A 35 8.66 -2.56 -1.40
C LYS A 35 7.70 -1.85 -0.45
N GLN A 36 7.30 -0.64 -0.81
CA GLN A 36 6.28 0.12 -0.08
C GLN A 36 4.93 -0.60 -0.13
N ALA A 37 4.52 -1.05 -1.32
CA ALA A 37 3.27 -1.76 -1.54
C ALA A 37 3.20 -3.06 -0.70
N ASP A 38 4.24 -3.91 -0.77
CA ASP A 38 4.32 -5.16 0.01
C ASP A 38 4.27 -4.89 1.52
N LYS A 39 5.02 -3.89 1.99
CA LYS A 39 5.03 -3.50 3.41
C LYS A 39 3.63 -3.10 3.89
N PHE A 40 2.97 -2.19 3.17
CA PHE A 40 1.66 -1.68 3.60
C PHE A 40 0.55 -2.72 3.44
N GLN A 41 0.66 -3.63 2.47
CA GLN A 41 -0.25 -4.76 2.37
C GLN A 41 -0.18 -5.64 3.63
N LYS A 42 1.03 -5.99 4.08
CA LYS A 42 1.24 -6.76 5.33
C LYS A 42 0.75 -6.01 6.57
N GLU A 43 1.03 -4.70 6.66
CA GLU A 43 0.53 -3.88 7.77
C GLU A 43 -1.01 -3.79 7.77
N LEU A 44 -1.64 -3.73 6.59
CA LEU A 44 -3.10 -3.72 6.45
C LEU A 44 -3.72 -5.03 6.93
N VAL A 45 -3.22 -6.17 6.46
CA VAL A 45 -3.68 -7.51 6.85
C VAL A 45 -3.59 -7.67 8.38
N LYS A 46 -2.45 -7.30 8.97
CA LYS A 46 -2.26 -7.27 10.43
C LYS A 46 -3.24 -6.33 11.13
N SER A 47 -3.50 -5.14 10.58
CA SER A 47 -4.43 -4.18 11.18
C SER A 47 -5.88 -4.69 11.19
N TRP A 48 -6.23 -5.57 10.25
CA TRP A 48 -7.54 -6.22 10.19
C TRP A 48 -7.66 -7.45 11.08
N GLY A 49 -6.59 -7.83 11.79
CA GLY A 49 -6.57 -8.99 12.68
C GLY A 49 -6.47 -10.33 11.95
N PHE A 50 -6.09 -10.31 10.67
CA PHE A 50 -5.69 -11.52 9.97
C PHE A 50 -4.23 -11.80 10.32
N GLU A 51 -3.95 -12.95 10.93
CA GLU A 51 -2.60 -13.49 10.94
C GLU A 51 -2.31 -14.00 9.52
N ASP A 52 -1.20 -13.58 8.92
CA ASP A 52 -0.71 -14.19 7.68
C ASP A 52 -0.51 -15.69 7.98
N GLU A 53 -1.43 -16.55 7.53
CA GLU A 53 -1.34 -18.01 7.68
C GLU A 53 -0.25 -18.64 6.79
N ASP A 54 0.46 -17.83 5.99
CA ASP A 54 1.52 -18.28 5.10
C ASP A 54 2.89 -18.19 5.80
N GLU A 55 3.23 -19.26 6.53
CA GLU A 55 4.59 -19.65 6.94
C GLU A 55 5.32 -20.43 5.82
#